data_AF-A0A9N8WFP1-F1
#
_entry.id   AF-A0A9N8WFP1-F1
#
_cell.length_a   1.000
_cell.length_b   1.000
_cell.length_c   1.000
_cell.angle_alpha   90.00
_cell.angle_beta   90.00
_cell.angle_gamma   90.00
#
_symmetry.space_group_name_H-M   'P 1'
#
loop_
_entity.id
_entity.type
_entity.pdbx_description
1 polymer ?
#
loop_
_entity_poly.entity_id
_entity_poly.type
_entity_poly.pdbx_seq_one_letter_code
_entity_poly.pdbx_strand_id
1 'polypeptide(L)'
;MSSSEPTSRTRQASQIHRFPILSPSRYHGPPTPYAQPVELTCFSFDGTRTLHLDDRELKYYYPPDLTSCDLSEGYDTFIQRDDSTPDPIDALLDALVDYEKVVGDKVARKANFVTWRGIITKILCTPYNRNEPWVLGATLWNVSEEKREKGLN
;
A
#
# COMPACT_ATOMS: atom_id res chain seq x y z
N MET A 1 -29.85 0.47 -27.15
CA MET A 1 -29.07 1.05 -26.05
C MET A 1 -29.42 0.28 -24.80
N SER A 2 -28.64 -0.75 -24.46
CA SER A 2 -28.91 -1.62 -23.32
C SER A 2 -27.92 -1.29 -22.22
N SER A 3 -28.38 -0.55 -21.21
CA SER A 3 -27.66 -0.28 -19.97
C SER A 3 -27.56 -1.58 -19.16
N SER A 4 -26.35 -2.13 -19.04
CA SER A 4 -26.07 -3.24 -18.12
C SER A 4 -25.95 -2.69 -16.70
N GLU A 5 -26.86 -3.11 -15.81
CA GLU A 5 -26.75 -2.87 -14.37
C GLU A 5 -25.45 -3.47 -13.80
N PRO A 6 -24.84 -2.83 -12.79
CA PRO A 6 -23.68 -3.40 -12.12
C PRO A 6 -24.12 -4.62 -11.32
N THR A 7 -23.61 -5.80 -11.70
CA THR A 7 -23.84 -7.07 -11.01
C THR A 7 -23.45 -6.93 -9.53
N SER A 8 -24.45 -6.92 -8.64
CA SER A 8 -24.24 -6.92 -7.20
C SER A 8 -23.51 -8.20 -6.80
N ARG A 9 -22.20 -8.08 -6.58
CA ARG A 9 -21.34 -9.19 -6.18
C ARG A 9 -21.62 -9.47 -4.71
N THR A 10 -22.34 -10.56 -4.42
CA THR A 10 -22.56 -11.07 -3.07
C THR A 10 -21.21 -11.21 -2.37
N ARG A 11 -20.95 -10.38 -1.35
CA ARG A 11 -19.76 -10.49 -0.49
C ARG A 11 -19.85 -11.83 0.26
N GLN A 12 -19.08 -12.83 -0.15
CA GLN A 12 -18.82 -13.99 0.70
C GLN A 12 -18.21 -13.50 2.03
N ALA A 13 -18.65 -14.07 3.14
CA ALA A 13 -18.09 -13.78 4.44
C ALA A 13 -16.58 -14.09 4.42
N SER A 14 -15.76 -13.06 4.59
CA SER A 14 -14.30 -13.19 4.58
C SER A 14 -13.86 -14.09 5.74
N GLN A 15 -13.22 -15.22 5.42
CA GLN A 15 -12.63 -16.09 6.42
C GLN A 15 -11.45 -15.39 7.11
N ILE A 16 -11.53 -15.20 8.42
CA ILE A 16 -10.44 -14.59 9.19
C ILE A 16 -9.43 -15.67 9.57
N HIS A 17 -8.27 -15.65 8.93
CA HIS A 17 -7.12 -16.46 9.31
C HIS A 17 -6.29 -15.71 10.36
N ARG A 18 -5.85 -16.42 11.40
CA ARG A 18 -5.02 -15.87 12.48
C ARG A 18 -3.68 -16.58 12.49
N PHE A 19 -2.60 -15.80 12.49
CA PHE A 19 -1.24 -16.31 12.57
C PHE A 19 -0.69 -16.03 13.97
N PRO A 20 -0.20 -17.06 14.71
CA PRO A 20 0.35 -16.84 16.04
C PRO A 20 1.66 -16.06 15.94
N ILE A 21 1.80 -15.02 16.77
CA ILE A 21 3.07 -14.33 16.93
C ILE A 21 3.95 -15.17 17.85
N LEU A 22 5.08 -15.64 17.33
CA LEU A 22 6.04 -16.45 18.08
C LEU A 22 7.07 -15.56 18.79
N SER A 23 7.84 -16.15 19.71
CA SER A 23 8.94 -15.43 20.37
C SER A 23 9.92 -14.85 19.34
N PRO A 24 10.38 -13.58 19.49
CA PRO A 24 11.37 -12.97 18.61
C PRO A 24 12.61 -13.84 18.37
N SER A 25 12.99 -14.67 19.35
CA SER A 25 14.13 -15.58 19.25
C SER A 25 14.03 -16.58 18.09
N ARG A 26 12.83 -16.86 17.59
CA ARG A 26 12.59 -17.73 16.43
C ARG A 26 13.02 -17.10 15.11
N TYR A 27 13.23 -15.78 15.09
CA TYR A 27 13.58 -15.02 13.90
C TYR A 27 15.04 -14.52 13.92
N HIS A 28 15.86 -14.93 14.90
CA HIS A 28 17.31 -14.61 14.99
C HIS A 28 18.19 -15.37 13.98
N GLY A 29 17.62 -15.73 12.82
CA GLY A 29 18.39 -16.31 11.73
C GLY A 29 19.33 -15.28 11.08
N PRO A 30 20.19 -15.72 10.15
CA PRO A 30 20.96 -14.80 9.33
C PRO A 30 20.01 -13.85 8.56
N PRO A 31 20.44 -12.61 8.27
CA PRO A 31 19.65 -11.67 7.47
C PRO A 31 19.25 -12.30 6.13
N THR A 32 17.98 -12.15 5.77
CA THR A 32 17.49 -12.57 4.45
C THR A 32 17.90 -11.55 3.40
N PRO A 33 18.28 -11.96 2.17
CA PRO A 33 18.57 -11.02 1.09
C PRO A 33 17.39 -10.06 0.87
N TYR A 34 17.68 -8.76 0.87
CA TYR A 34 16.71 -7.71 0.56
C TYR A 34 17.20 -6.96 -0.68
N ALA A 35 16.41 -7.03 -1.76
CA ALA A 35 16.77 -6.40 -3.02
C ALA A 35 16.76 -4.86 -2.88
N GLN A 36 17.68 -4.20 -3.58
CA GLN A 36 17.70 -2.74 -3.67
C GLN A 36 16.38 -2.24 -4.28
N PRO A 37 15.62 -1.37 -3.59
CA PRO A 37 14.41 -0.79 -4.15
C PRO A 37 14.69 0.03 -5.41
N VAL A 38 13.83 -0.10 -6.41
CA VAL A 38 13.86 0.67 -7.66
C VAL A 38 12.52 1.37 -7.80
N GLU A 39 12.54 2.67 -8.05
CA GLU A 39 11.34 3.43 -8.32
C GLU A 39 10.81 3.09 -9.72
N LEU A 40 9.51 2.80 -9.81
CA LEU A 40 8.85 2.50 -11.07
C LEU A 40 8.04 3.70 -11.56
N THR A 41 7.22 4.25 -10.66
CA THR A 41 6.29 5.34 -10.95
C THR A 41 6.01 6.13 -9.66
N CYS A 42 5.42 7.30 -9.81
CA CYS A 42 4.97 8.15 -8.71
C CYS A 42 3.56 8.70 -9.00
N PHE A 43 2.91 9.20 -7.95
CA PHE A 43 1.66 9.94 -8.06
C PHE A 43 1.57 10.92 -6.89
N SER A 44 0.72 11.93 -7.04
CA SER A 44 0.50 13.01 -6.10
C SER A 44 -0.96 13.13 -5.72
N PHE A 45 -1.23 13.62 -4.52
CA PHE A 45 -2.56 14.03 -4.09
C PHE A 45 -2.52 15.48 -3.70
N ASP A 46 -3.31 16.32 -4.38
CA ASP A 46 -3.33 17.75 -4.08
C ASP A 46 -4.10 18.08 -2.79
N GLY A 47 -4.16 19.38 -2.45
CA GLY A 47 -4.86 19.89 -1.26
C GLY A 47 -6.37 19.58 -1.23
N THR A 48 -6.96 19.14 -2.34
CA THR A 48 -8.37 18.71 -2.44
C THR A 48 -8.53 17.18 -2.47
N ARG A 49 -7.44 16.43 -2.25
CA ARG A 49 -7.37 14.96 -2.35
C ARG A 49 -7.60 14.44 -3.78
N THR A 50 -7.36 15.26 -4.80
CA THR A 50 -7.44 14.80 -6.19
C THR A 50 -6.15 14.07 -6.57
N LEU A 51 -6.28 12.89 -7.17
CA LEU A 51 -5.17 12.09 -7.66
C LEU A 51 -4.59 12.69 -8.94
N HIS A 52 -3.28 12.87 -8.98
CA HIS A 52 -2.50 13.25 -10.15
C HIS A 52 -1.40 12.22 -10.37
N LEU A 53 -1.24 11.72 -11.59
CA LEU A 53 -0.23 10.70 -11.93
C LEU A 53 1.11 11.36 -12.31
N ASP A 54 1.60 12.22 -11.42
CA ASP A 54 2.88 12.94 -11.54
C ASP A 54 3.45 13.28 -10.15
N ASP A 55 4.57 14.01 -10.13
CA ASP A 55 5.34 14.39 -8.96
C ASP A 55 5.07 15.83 -8.49
N ARG A 56 3.92 16.44 -8.85
CA ARG A 56 3.66 17.87 -8.57
C ARG A 56 3.66 18.25 -7.08
N GLU A 57 3.40 17.29 -6.19
CA GLU A 57 3.42 17.48 -4.73
C GLU A 57 4.77 17.12 -4.09
N LEU A 58 5.79 16.79 -4.90
CA LEU A 58 7.14 16.52 -4.42
C LEU A 58 7.77 17.80 -3.84
N LYS A 59 8.23 17.69 -2.60
CA LYS A 59 8.92 18.78 -1.90
C LYS A 59 10.42 18.51 -1.88
N TYR A 60 11.20 19.57 -2.05
CA TYR A 60 12.65 19.51 -1.93
C TYR A 60 13.06 19.80 -0.50
N TYR A 61 14.00 19.02 0.01
CA TYR A 61 14.60 19.28 1.31
C TYR A 61 15.32 20.63 1.28
N TYR A 62 14.91 21.52 2.19
CA TYR A 62 15.59 22.77 2.47
C TYR A 62 15.89 22.79 3.97
N PRO A 63 17.17 22.87 4.39
CA PRO A 63 17.54 22.74 5.79
C PRO A 63 16.85 23.85 6.62
N PRO A 64 16.01 23.49 7.61
CA PRO A 64 15.32 24.49 8.42
C PRO A 64 16.28 25.12 9.45
N ASP A 65 15.99 26.35 9.84
CA ASP A 65 16.60 26.94 11.03
C ASP A 65 15.95 26.34 12.28
N LEU A 66 16.70 25.48 12.98
CA LEU A 66 16.22 24.81 14.18
C LEU A 66 16.27 25.68 15.44
N THR A 67 16.81 26.90 15.36
CA THR A 67 16.94 27.79 16.52
C THR A 67 15.66 28.58 16.82
N SER A 68 14.84 28.82 15.79
CA SER A 68 13.67 29.71 15.84
C SER A 68 12.36 29.05 15.41
N CYS A 69 12.35 27.74 15.16
CA CYS A 69 11.19 27.01 14.67
C CYS A 69 10.30 26.50 15.82
N ASP A 70 9.13 27.12 16.01
CA ASP A 70 8.05 26.57 16.83
C ASP A 70 7.12 25.69 15.97
N LEU A 71 7.09 24.39 16.26
CA LEU A 71 6.25 23.42 15.55
C LEU A 71 4.75 23.55 15.89
N SER A 72 4.41 24.40 16.86
CA SER A 72 3.02 24.67 17.28
C SER A 72 2.39 25.82 16.48
N GLU A 73 3.19 26.64 15.80
CA GLU A 73 2.67 27.74 14.99
C GLU A 73 1.78 27.23 13.84
N GLY A 74 0.61 27.85 13.68
CA GLY A 74 -0.35 27.51 12.62
C GLY A 74 -1.24 26.29 12.92
N TYR A 75 -1.21 25.74 14.15
CA TYR A 75 -2.09 24.64 14.55
C TYR A 75 -3.58 24.93 14.34
N ASP A 76 -4.01 26.17 14.56
CA ASP A 76 -5.37 26.67 14.32
C ASP A 76 -5.77 26.67 12.83
N THR A 77 -4.80 26.68 11.93
CA THR A 77 -4.99 26.59 10.48
C THR A 77 -4.74 25.18 9.91
N PHE A 78 -4.49 24.19 10.78
CA PHE A 78 -4.20 22.83 10.37
C PHE A 78 -5.39 22.19 9.63
N ILE A 79 -5.16 21.74 8.40
CA ILE A 79 -6.13 21.00 7.61
C ILE A 79 -5.88 19.50 7.84
N GLN A 80 -6.65 18.90 8.74
CA GLN A 80 -6.56 17.47 9.02
C GLN A 80 -7.18 16.64 7.90
N ARG A 81 -6.43 15.64 7.43
CA ARG A 81 -6.96 14.63 6.51
C ARG A 81 -7.98 13.74 7.24
N ASP A 82 -9.13 13.49 6.62
CA ASP A 82 -10.06 12.45 7.07
C ASP A 82 -9.40 11.06 6.98
N ASP A 83 -9.18 10.44 8.14
CA ASP A 83 -8.57 9.13 8.30
C ASP A 83 -9.55 8.08 8.85
N SER A 84 -10.86 8.38 8.81
CA SER A 84 -11.92 7.46 9.24
C SER A 84 -11.97 6.17 8.43
N THR A 85 -11.49 6.22 7.18
CA THR A 85 -11.40 5.06 6.29
C THR A 85 -9.96 4.80 5.84
N PRO A 86 -9.50 3.54 5.79
CA PRO A 86 -8.21 3.21 5.20
C PRO A 86 -8.11 3.69 3.75
N ASP A 87 -6.92 4.17 3.36
CA ASP A 87 -6.68 4.57 1.97
C ASP A 87 -6.91 3.38 1.03
N PRO A 88 -7.79 3.53 0.01
CA PRO A 88 -7.97 2.53 -1.02
C PRO A 88 -6.65 2.25 -1.73
N ILE A 89 -6.47 1.02 -2.21
CA ILE A 89 -5.30 0.66 -3.02
C ILE A 89 -5.38 1.25 -4.45
N ASP A 90 -6.51 1.85 -4.80
CA ASP A 90 -6.87 2.30 -6.14
C ASP A 90 -5.82 3.25 -6.75
N ALA A 91 -5.35 4.25 -6.01
CA ALA A 91 -4.32 5.17 -6.51
C ALA A 91 -3.00 4.47 -6.87
N LEU A 92 -2.61 3.45 -6.10
CA LEU A 92 -1.44 2.62 -6.42
C LEU A 92 -1.68 1.80 -7.68
N LEU A 93 -2.89 1.25 -7.86
CA LEU A 93 -3.26 0.49 -9.05
C LEU A 93 -3.33 1.38 -10.31
N ASP A 94 -3.92 2.57 -10.19
CA ASP A 94 -4.02 3.55 -11.28
C ASP A 94 -2.63 3.99 -11.76
N ALA A 95 -1.72 4.27 -10.84
CA ALA A 95 -0.33 4.62 -11.17
C ALA A 95 0.41 3.46 -11.86
N LEU A 96 0.16 2.20 -11.45
CA LEU A 96 0.73 1.03 -12.10
C LEU A 96 0.15 0.81 -13.50
N VAL A 97 -1.16 1.00 -13.68
CA VAL A 97 -1.83 0.89 -14.99
C VAL A 97 -1.29 1.96 -15.95
N ASP A 98 -1.09 3.18 -15.48
CA ASP A 98 -0.51 4.24 -16.30
C ASP A 98 0.95 3.96 -16.68
N TYR A 99 1.75 3.52 -15.72
CA TYR A 99 3.12 3.08 -15.96
C TYR A 99 3.22 1.94 -17.00
N GLU A 100 2.31 0.97 -16.95
CA GLU A 100 2.24 -0.13 -17.93
C GLU A 100 1.97 0.39 -19.36
N LYS A 101 1.18 1.46 -19.53
CA LYS A 101 0.92 2.04 -20.86
C LYS A 101 2.18 2.66 -21.47
N VAL A 102 3.08 3.20 -20.64
CA VAL A 102 4.30 3.89 -21.08
C VAL A 102 5.44 2.90 -21.36
N VAL A 103 5.70 1.99 -20.42
CA VAL A 103 6.88 1.09 -20.46
C VAL A 103 6.57 -0.26 -21.09
N GLY A 104 5.28 -0.60 -21.23
CA GLY A 104 4.82 -1.90 -21.67
C GLY A 104 4.91 -2.98 -20.58
N ASP A 105 4.61 -4.21 -20.98
CA ASP A 105 4.09 -5.26 -20.10
C ASP A 105 5.12 -6.05 -19.27
N LYS A 106 6.19 -5.41 -18.77
CA LYS A 106 7.40 -6.15 -18.34
C LYS A 106 7.70 -6.17 -16.85
N VAL A 107 7.32 -5.14 -16.09
CA VAL A 107 7.78 -4.99 -14.69
C VAL A 107 6.65 -5.13 -13.68
N ALA A 108 5.55 -4.39 -13.84
CA ALA A 108 4.42 -4.44 -12.92
C ALA A 108 3.79 -5.85 -12.85
N ARG A 109 3.66 -6.56 -13.98
CA ARG A 109 3.17 -7.95 -14.02
C ARG A 109 4.07 -9.00 -13.38
N LYS A 110 5.34 -8.68 -13.08
CA LYS A 110 6.25 -9.62 -12.38
C LYS A 110 6.10 -9.56 -10.86
N ALA A 111 5.42 -8.55 -10.33
CA ALA A 111 5.23 -8.43 -8.89
C ALA A 111 4.40 -9.60 -8.36
N ASN A 112 4.87 -10.23 -7.27
CA ASN A 112 4.09 -11.26 -6.59
C ASN A 112 3.06 -10.66 -5.63
N PHE A 113 3.33 -9.45 -5.13
CA PHE A 113 2.48 -8.73 -4.20
C PHE A 113 2.47 -7.25 -4.57
N VAL A 114 1.30 -6.62 -4.43
CA VAL A 114 1.11 -5.17 -4.56
C VAL A 114 0.44 -4.69 -3.29
N THR A 115 1.06 -3.75 -2.58
CA THR A 115 0.55 -3.24 -1.30
C THR A 115 1.20 -1.92 -0.93
N TRP A 116 0.62 -1.22 0.04
CA TRP A 116 1.20 -0.03 0.65
C TRP A 116 2.41 -0.39 1.54
N ARG A 117 3.45 0.44 1.52
CA ARG A 117 4.62 0.30 2.40
C ARG A 117 4.24 0.13 3.87
N GLY A 118 3.23 0.86 4.34
CA GLY A 118 2.77 0.79 5.73
C GLY A 118 2.30 -0.61 6.15
N ILE A 119 1.77 -1.42 5.22
CA ILE A 119 1.38 -2.82 5.51
C ILE A 119 2.62 -3.69 5.74
N ILE A 120 3.65 -3.54 4.90
CA ILE A 120 4.92 -4.26 5.09
C ILE A 120 5.58 -3.87 6.41
N THR A 121 5.55 -2.58 6.78
CA THR A 121 6.05 -2.12 8.09
C THR A 121 5.31 -2.79 9.25
N LYS A 122 3.97 -2.90 9.20
CA LYS A 122 3.20 -3.61 10.23
C LYS A 122 3.63 -5.08 10.35
N ILE A 123 3.82 -5.77 9.22
CA ILE A 123 4.30 -7.16 9.21
C ILE A 123 5.70 -7.26 9.84
N LEU A 124 6.64 -6.41 9.42
CA LEU A 124 8.02 -6.42 9.94
C LEU A 124 8.09 -6.10 11.45
N CYS A 125 7.24 -5.20 11.93
CA CYS A 125 7.19 -4.82 13.34
C CYS A 125 6.38 -5.78 14.22
N THR A 126 5.65 -6.74 13.63
CA THR A 126 4.74 -7.66 14.36
C THR A 126 5.41 -8.44 15.49
N PRO A 127 6.66 -8.95 15.39
CA PRO A 127 7.30 -9.65 16.50
C PRO A 127 7.52 -8.77 17.76
N TYR A 128 7.55 -7.45 17.58
CA TYR A 128 7.90 -6.48 18.64
C TYR A 128 6.73 -5.61 19.06
N ASN A 129 5.73 -5.38 18.19
CA ASN A 129 4.52 -4.62 18.54
C ASN A 129 3.46 -5.55 19.13
N ARG A 130 3.30 -5.51 20.45
CA ARG A 130 2.33 -6.34 21.20
C ARG A 130 1.05 -5.62 21.60
N ASN A 131 0.99 -4.31 21.38
CA ASN A 131 -0.08 -3.46 21.91
C ASN A 131 -1.14 -3.12 20.85
N GLU A 132 -0.80 -3.26 19.57
CA GLU A 132 -1.65 -2.86 18.47
C GLU A 132 -1.97 -4.05 17.54
N PRO A 133 -3.19 -4.61 17.62
CA PRO A 133 -3.61 -5.62 16.65
C PRO A 133 -3.83 -4.99 15.27
N TRP A 134 -3.63 -5.78 14.22
CA TRP A 134 -3.93 -5.37 12.86
C TRP A 134 -4.57 -6.50 12.06
N VAL A 135 -5.36 -6.12 11.07
CA VAL A 135 -5.99 -7.01 10.08
C VAL A 135 -5.62 -6.48 8.70
N LEU A 136 -5.34 -7.38 7.77
CA LEU A 136 -5.16 -7.04 6.36
C LEU A 136 -6.14 -7.84 5.51
N GLY A 137 -6.71 -7.18 4.50
CA GLY A 137 -7.41 -7.85 3.42
C GLY A 137 -6.42 -8.24 2.34
N ALA A 138 -6.51 -9.48 1.86
CA ALA A 138 -5.74 -9.96 0.72
C ALA A 138 -6.71 -10.46 -0.36
N THR A 139 -6.44 -10.10 -1.60
CA THR A 139 -7.18 -10.60 -2.76
C THR A 139 -6.19 -11.14 -3.76
N LEU A 140 -6.40 -12.38 -4.21
CA LEU A 140 -5.66 -12.96 -5.31
C LEU A 140 -6.36 -12.58 -6.62
N TRP A 141 -5.61 -11.98 -7.55
CA TRP A 141 -6.13 -11.49 -8.82
C TRP A 141 -5.22 -11.92 -9.97
N ASN A 142 -5.82 -12.18 -11.14
CA ASN A 142 -5.13 -12.55 -12.38
C ASN A 142 -4.23 -13.81 -12.26
N VAL A 143 -4.80 -14.89 -11.70
CA VAL A 143 -4.15 -16.20 -11.60
C VAL A 143 -4.15 -16.84 -12.98
N SER A 144 -2.98 -17.18 -13.53
CA SER A 144 -2.91 -18.03 -14.72
C SER A 144 -3.63 -19.35 -14.46
N GLU A 145 -4.41 -19.84 -15.44
CA GLU A 145 -5.24 -21.05 -15.31
C GLU A 145 -4.44 -22.26 -14.77
N GLU A 146 -3.16 -22.37 -15.10
CA GLU A 146 -2.24 -23.41 -14.62
C GLU A 146 -2.03 -23.43 -13.08
N LYS A 147 -2.20 -22.29 -12.39
CA LYS A 147 -2.14 -22.22 -10.92
C LYS A 147 -3.48 -22.52 -10.25
N ARG A 148 -4.61 -22.39 -10.96
CA ARG A 148 -5.94 -22.77 -10.44
C ARG A 148 -6.09 -24.28 -10.37
N GLU A 149 -5.51 -25.02 -11.32
CA GLU A 149 -5.52 -26.50 -11.30
C GLU A 149 -4.70 -27.11 -10.15
N LYS A 150 -3.73 -26.38 -9.59
CA LYS A 150 -2.88 -26.84 -8.48
C LYS A 150 -3.45 -26.58 -7.08
N GLY A 151 -4.68 -26.08 -6.97
CA GLY A 151 -5.46 -26.12 -5.71
C GLY A 151 -4.81 -25.41 -4.52
N LEU A 152 -4.14 -24.28 -4.73
CA LEU A 152 -3.69 -23.44 -3.62
C LEU A 152 -4.84 -22.51 -3.20
N ASN A 153 -5.64 -23.00 -2.25
CA ASN A 153 -6.64 -22.22 -1.52
C ASN A 153 -5.97 -21.20 -0.60
#